data_AF-A0A924T0S2-F1
#
_entry.id   AF-A0A924T0S2-F1
#
_cell.length_a   1.000
_cell.length_b   1.000
_cell.length_c   1.000
_cell.angle_alpha   90.00
_cell.angle_beta   90.00
_cell.angle_gamma   90.00
#
_symmetry.space_group_name_H-M   'P 1'
#
loop_
_entity.id
_entity.type
_entity.pdbx_description
1 polymer ?
#
loop_
_entity_poly.entity_id
_entity_poly.type
_entity_poly.pdbx_seq_one_letter_code
_entity_poly.pdbx_strand_id
1 'polypeptide(L)'
;MGSTAKRNLKKALSLGYRFERIDYNQHLDDITVIHRSSKIRQGRAMPEHFFTARAPSIVDPPSTNPTHDYPYFGIFKGDTLVAYASCLVAGELCTIETLYGHHDHQVDGVIPLLLVSMGDHLIAHHPQVLYYVYDTYFGASETMRRFKRKFLFLPHRVTWRCDE
;
A
#
# COMPACT_ATOMS: atom_id res chain seq x y z
N MET A 1 -15.43 5.36 -6.59
CA MET A 1 -14.09 5.77 -7.05
C MET A 1 -14.19 6.80 -8.17
N GLY A 2 -13.38 7.88 -8.12
CA GLY A 2 -13.40 8.97 -9.10
C GLY A 2 -12.84 8.61 -10.48
N SER A 3 -13.20 9.37 -11.52
CA SER A 3 -12.82 9.13 -12.93
C SER A 3 -11.31 9.08 -13.16
N THR A 4 -10.54 9.92 -12.46
CA THR A 4 -9.08 9.96 -12.59
C THR A 4 -8.41 8.70 -12.02
N ALA A 5 -8.90 8.17 -10.90
CA ALA A 5 -8.36 6.94 -10.32
C ALA A 5 -8.62 5.74 -11.25
N LYS A 6 -9.83 5.64 -11.82
CA LYS A 6 -10.15 4.63 -12.84
C LYS A 6 -9.24 4.73 -14.07
N ARG A 7 -8.92 5.95 -14.53
CA ARG A 7 -8.00 6.16 -15.67
C ARG A 7 -6.58 5.71 -15.34
N ASN A 8 -6.05 6.05 -14.17
CA ASN A 8 -4.71 5.63 -13.74
C ASN A 8 -4.61 4.11 -13.63
N LEU A 9 -5.64 3.46 -13.09
CA LEU A 9 -5.72 1.99 -13.03
C LEU A 9 -5.62 1.37 -14.43
N LYS A 10 -6.45 1.83 -15.36
CA LYS A 10 -6.43 1.35 -16.75
C LYS A 10 -5.08 1.59 -17.42
N LYS A 11 -4.45 2.74 -17.20
CA LYS A 11 -3.12 3.06 -17.72
C LYS A 11 -2.07 2.08 -17.20
N ALA A 12 -2.03 1.84 -15.88
CA ALA A 12 -1.07 0.91 -15.30
C ALA A 12 -1.25 -0.51 -15.87
N LEU A 13 -2.48 -1.00 -15.92
CA LEU A 13 -2.78 -2.31 -16.50
C LEU A 13 -2.37 -2.39 -17.99
N SER A 14 -2.69 -1.36 -18.80
CA SER A 14 -2.32 -1.34 -20.22
C SER A 14 -0.80 -1.27 -20.46
N LEU A 15 -0.07 -0.72 -19.50
CA LEU A 15 1.39 -0.71 -19.51
C LEU A 15 1.99 -2.02 -18.99
N GLY A 16 1.19 -3.03 -18.63
CA GLY A 16 1.67 -4.35 -18.21
C GLY A 16 2.18 -4.41 -16.78
N TYR A 17 1.77 -3.46 -15.91
CA TYR A 17 1.99 -3.61 -14.48
C TYR A 17 1.05 -4.67 -13.91
N ARG A 18 1.55 -5.51 -13.00
CA ARG A 18 0.78 -6.60 -12.37
C ARG A 18 0.82 -6.51 -10.86
N PHE A 19 -0.27 -6.90 -10.22
CA PHE A 19 -0.40 -6.94 -8.76
C PHE A 19 -0.20 -8.37 -8.26
N GLU A 20 0.54 -8.52 -7.16
CA GLU A 20 0.75 -9.80 -6.48
C GLU A 20 0.82 -9.62 -4.95
N ARG A 21 0.45 -10.66 -4.21
CA ARG A 21 0.87 -10.81 -2.80
C ARG A 21 2.31 -11.29 -2.80
N ILE A 22 3.15 -10.74 -1.94
CA ILE A 22 4.60 -11.00 -1.93
C ILE A 22 5.08 -11.50 -0.57
N ASP A 23 6.21 -12.21 -0.57
CA ASP A 23 7.05 -12.38 0.61
C ASP A 23 8.04 -11.20 0.65
N TYR A 24 7.87 -10.28 1.61
CA TYR A 24 8.69 -9.09 1.74
C TYR A 24 10.20 -9.40 1.73
N ASN A 25 10.60 -10.47 2.42
CA ASN A 25 12.01 -10.82 2.58
C ASN A 25 12.66 -11.30 1.28
N GLN A 26 11.87 -11.72 0.28
CA GLN A 26 12.36 -12.10 -1.04
C GLN A 26 12.61 -10.91 -1.98
N HIS A 27 12.18 -9.70 -1.60
CA HIS A 27 12.24 -8.51 -2.47
C HIS A 27 13.01 -7.32 -1.85
N LEU A 28 13.86 -7.56 -0.86
CA LEU A 28 14.57 -6.50 -0.13
C LEU A 28 15.41 -5.59 -1.04
N ASP A 29 15.98 -6.11 -2.12
CA ASP A 29 16.78 -5.32 -3.06
C ASP A 29 15.92 -4.32 -3.85
N ASP A 30 14.81 -4.78 -4.43
CA ASP A 30 13.87 -3.91 -5.12
C ASP A 30 13.24 -2.88 -4.17
N ILE A 31 12.92 -3.28 -2.94
CA ILE A 31 12.39 -2.39 -1.90
C ILE A 31 13.41 -1.30 -1.56
N THR A 32 14.69 -1.67 -1.46
CA THR A 32 15.79 -0.71 -1.27
C THR A 32 15.85 0.27 -2.43
N VAL A 33 15.70 -0.18 -3.67
CA VAL A 33 15.66 0.69 -4.85
C VAL A 33 14.44 1.63 -4.80
N ILE A 34 13.25 1.14 -4.43
CA ILE A 34 12.03 1.94 -4.26
C ILE A 34 12.25 3.05 -3.22
N HIS A 35 12.85 2.72 -2.07
CA HIS A 35 13.17 3.70 -1.02
C HIS A 35 14.09 4.80 -1.52
N ARG A 36 15.14 4.42 -2.28
CA ARG A 36 16.15 5.33 -2.82
C ARG A 36 15.71 6.16 -4.02
N SER A 37 14.64 5.75 -4.69
CA SER A 37 14.15 6.41 -5.91
C SER A 37 13.74 7.88 -5.74
N SER A 38 13.55 8.37 -4.51
CA SER A 38 13.27 9.79 -4.28
C SER A 38 13.75 10.26 -2.92
N LYS A 39 14.44 11.42 -2.90
CA LYS A 39 14.88 12.09 -1.68
C LYS A 39 13.75 12.83 -0.94
N ILE A 40 12.65 13.13 -1.63
CA ILE A 40 11.54 13.92 -1.08
C ILE A 40 10.22 13.22 -1.40
N ARG A 41 9.42 12.90 -0.38
CA ARG A 41 8.05 12.41 -0.56
C ARG A 41 7.09 13.26 0.25
N GLN A 42 5.98 13.64 -0.37
CA GLN A 42 4.93 14.46 0.25
C GLN A 42 5.45 15.79 0.84
N GLY A 43 6.50 16.36 0.23
CA GLY A 43 7.11 17.61 0.68
C GLY A 43 8.07 17.46 1.88
N ARG A 44 8.40 16.23 2.29
CA ARG A 44 9.36 15.95 3.37
C ARG A 44 10.55 15.16 2.85
N ALA A 45 11.72 15.44 3.41
CA ALA A 45 12.90 14.62 3.18
C ALA A 45 12.64 13.20 3.67
N MET A 46 13.08 12.22 2.89
CA MET A 46 13.05 10.82 3.30
C MET A 46 14.10 10.56 4.40
N PRO A 47 13.87 9.61 5.33
CA PRO A 47 14.85 9.26 6.34
C PRO A 47 16.20 8.87 5.73
N GLU A 48 17.29 9.28 6.37
CA GLU A 48 18.65 9.07 5.84
C GLU A 48 18.98 7.59 5.63
N HIS A 49 18.51 6.72 6.53
CA HIS A 49 18.78 5.27 6.48
C HIS A 49 18.27 4.60 5.19
N PHE A 50 17.28 5.19 4.49
CA PHE A 50 16.83 4.68 3.18
C PHE A 50 17.94 4.76 2.11
N PHE A 51 18.88 5.70 2.27
CA PHE A 51 19.97 5.91 1.31
C PHE A 51 21.28 5.24 1.74
N THR A 52 21.46 4.95 3.03
CA THR A 52 22.70 4.42 3.58
C THR A 52 22.64 2.93 3.89
N ALA A 53 21.45 2.37 4.12
CA ALA A 53 21.26 0.95 4.43
C ALA A 53 20.39 0.26 3.37
N ARG A 54 20.49 -1.07 3.32
CA ARG A 54 19.52 -1.94 2.63
C ARG A 54 18.24 -2.00 3.47
N ALA A 55 17.10 -2.22 2.83
CA ALA A 55 15.85 -2.53 3.52
C ALA A 55 16.08 -3.71 4.50
N PRO A 56 15.70 -3.56 5.79
CA PRO A 56 15.90 -4.61 6.77
C PRO A 56 14.92 -5.75 6.52
N SER A 57 15.32 -6.99 6.79
CA SER A 57 14.38 -8.11 6.85
C SER A 57 13.39 -7.95 7.99
N ILE A 58 12.23 -8.58 7.85
CA ILE A 58 11.17 -8.62 8.88
C ILE A 58 10.95 -10.06 9.37
N VAL A 59 10.34 -10.18 10.54
CA VAL A 59 9.91 -11.46 11.12
C VAL A 59 8.48 -11.32 11.59
N ASP A 60 7.55 -11.42 10.64
CA ASP A 60 6.13 -11.46 10.97
C ASP A 60 5.70 -12.88 11.27
N PRO A 61 4.83 -13.10 12.26
CA PRO A 61 4.29 -14.42 12.53
C PRO A 61 3.45 -14.87 11.33
N PRO A 62 3.45 -16.18 11.01
CA PRO A 62 2.59 -16.69 9.96
C PRO A 62 1.13 -16.40 10.29
N SER A 63 0.34 -16.02 9.28
CA SER A 63 -1.10 -15.92 9.46
C SER A 63 -1.67 -17.29 9.82
N THR A 64 -2.32 -17.36 10.98
CA THR A 64 -2.93 -18.59 11.49
C THR A 64 -4.42 -18.65 11.21
N ASN A 65 -5.05 -17.51 10.91
CA ASN A 65 -6.45 -17.42 10.55
C ASN A 65 -6.73 -16.16 9.70
N PRO A 66 -7.87 -16.11 8.98
CA PRO A 66 -8.17 -14.98 8.10
C PRO A 66 -8.38 -13.63 8.82
N THR A 67 -8.65 -13.66 10.13
CA THR A 67 -8.92 -12.46 10.96
C THR A 67 -7.65 -11.80 11.48
N HIS A 68 -6.50 -12.46 11.39
CA HIS A 68 -5.21 -11.89 11.78
C HIS A 68 -4.13 -12.25 10.75
N ASP A 69 -3.67 -11.25 10.00
CA ASP A 69 -2.70 -11.43 8.92
C ASP A 69 -1.79 -10.18 8.79
N TYR A 70 -0.59 -10.40 8.26
CA TYR A 70 0.41 -9.38 7.96
C TYR A 70 0.72 -9.40 6.46
N PRO A 71 -0.25 -9.05 5.60
CA PRO A 71 -0.06 -9.21 4.18
C PRO A 71 0.83 -8.12 3.58
N TYR A 72 1.72 -8.55 2.69
CA TYR A 72 2.51 -7.68 1.84
C TYR A 72 2.06 -7.82 0.40
N PHE A 73 1.98 -6.68 -0.28
CA PHE A 73 1.55 -6.62 -1.66
C PHE A 73 2.54 -5.84 -2.51
N GLY A 74 2.66 -6.23 -3.76
CA GLY A 74 3.58 -5.66 -4.72
C GLY A 74 2.93 -5.33 -6.05
N ILE A 75 3.43 -4.28 -6.70
CA ILE A 75 3.23 -4.05 -8.13
C ILE A 75 4.54 -4.34 -8.84
N PHE A 76 4.48 -5.19 -9.85
CA PHE A 76 5.62 -5.55 -10.66
C PHE A 76 5.52 -5.01 -12.08
N LYS A 77 6.69 -4.76 -12.69
CA LYS A 77 6.84 -4.39 -14.11
C LYS A 77 7.73 -5.42 -14.81
N GLY A 78 7.18 -6.61 -15.06
CA GLY A 78 7.92 -7.83 -15.46
C GLY A 78 8.99 -8.16 -14.41
N ASP A 79 8.92 -9.19 -13.58
CA ASP A 79 9.94 -9.55 -12.54
C ASP A 79 10.42 -8.50 -11.50
N THR A 80 10.60 -7.21 -11.80
CA THR A 80 11.00 -6.15 -10.86
C THR A 80 9.82 -5.60 -10.09
N LEU A 81 9.94 -5.56 -8.77
CA LEU A 81 8.99 -4.91 -7.87
C LEU A 81 9.20 -3.38 -7.92
N VAL A 82 8.16 -2.64 -8.27
CA VAL A 82 8.21 -1.17 -8.44
C VAL A 82 7.33 -0.41 -7.46
N ALA A 83 6.44 -1.07 -6.76
CA ALA A 83 5.70 -0.50 -5.63
C ALA A 83 5.32 -1.61 -4.66
N TYR A 84 5.21 -1.28 -3.37
CA TYR A 84 4.80 -2.25 -2.37
C TYR A 84 4.01 -1.59 -1.24
N ALA A 85 3.25 -2.42 -0.54
CA ALA A 85 2.53 -2.04 0.65
C ALA A 85 2.59 -3.16 1.69
N SER A 86 2.55 -2.78 2.96
CA SER A 86 2.32 -3.68 4.08
C SER A 86 1.01 -3.31 4.74
N CYS A 87 0.26 -4.32 5.19
CA CYS A 87 -0.96 -4.10 5.95
C CYS A 87 -0.96 -4.93 7.23
N LEU A 88 -1.83 -4.55 8.17
CA LEU A 88 -2.24 -5.38 9.29
C LEU A 88 -3.74 -5.66 9.15
N VAL A 89 -4.10 -6.93 9.12
CA VAL A 89 -5.49 -7.38 9.26
C VAL A 89 -5.72 -7.80 10.71
N ALA A 90 -6.76 -7.25 11.33
CA ALA A 90 -7.17 -7.56 12.70
C ALA A 90 -8.70 -7.48 12.82
N GLY A 91 -9.37 -8.64 12.86
CA GLY A 91 -10.82 -8.74 12.84
C GLY A 91 -11.42 -8.08 11.60
N GLU A 92 -12.27 -7.08 11.83
CA GLU A 92 -12.95 -6.30 10.78
C GLU A 92 -12.09 -5.18 10.18
N LEU A 93 -10.86 -5.01 10.65
CA LEU A 93 -9.96 -3.94 10.25
C LEU A 93 -8.85 -4.47 9.33
N CYS A 94 -8.55 -3.70 8.28
CA CYS A 94 -7.27 -3.77 7.56
C CYS A 94 -6.66 -2.37 7.51
N THR A 95 -5.51 -2.17 8.15
CA THR A 95 -4.75 -0.91 8.08
C THR A 95 -3.60 -1.03 7.08
N ILE A 96 -3.44 -0.02 6.22
CA ILE A 96 -2.24 0.13 5.39
C ILE A 96 -1.17 0.81 6.26
N GLU A 97 -0.13 0.06 6.60
CA GLU A 97 0.98 0.52 7.44
C GLU A 97 2.05 1.21 6.60
N THR A 98 2.38 0.62 5.45
CA THR A 98 3.37 1.16 4.52
C THR A 98 2.82 1.19 3.11
N LEU A 99 3.13 2.25 2.36
CA LEU A 99 2.79 2.37 0.94
C LEU A 99 3.86 3.18 0.20
N TYR A 100 4.67 2.49 -0.61
CA TYR A 100 5.71 3.12 -1.41
C TYR A 100 5.66 2.66 -2.86
N GLY A 101 6.11 3.55 -3.74
CA GLY A 101 6.26 3.28 -5.17
C GLY A 101 7.46 4.02 -5.71
N HIS A 102 8.19 3.37 -6.60
CA HIS A 102 9.35 3.90 -7.27
C HIS A 102 8.99 5.19 -8.01
N HIS A 103 9.77 6.25 -7.82
CA HIS A 103 9.47 7.60 -8.31
C HIS A 103 9.08 7.61 -9.80
N ASP A 104 9.91 7.00 -10.65
CA ASP A 104 9.72 7.01 -12.10
C ASP A 104 8.46 6.26 -12.56
N HIS A 105 7.97 5.32 -11.76
CA HIS A 105 6.77 4.54 -12.08
C HIS A 105 5.49 5.18 -11.51
N GLN A 106 5.58 6.21 -10.64
CA GLN A 106 4.39 6.84 -10.04
C GLN A 106 3.47 7.47 -11.07
N VAL A 107 4.04 8.05 -12.13
CA VAL A 107 3.28 8.70 -13.22
C VAL A 107 2.44 7.71 -14.03
N ASP A 108 2.71 6.41 -13.91
CA ASP A 108 1.97 5.35 -14.58
C ASP A 108 0.79 4.83 -13.78
N GLY A 109 0.65 5.26 -12.53
CA GLY A 109 -0.48 4.88 -11.70
C GLY A 109 -0.26 3.62 -10.87
N VAL A 110 0.99 3.24 -10.57
CA VAL A 110 1.31 2.07 -9.73
C VAL A 110 0.70 2.13 -8.33
N ILE A 111 0.68 3.30 -7.68
CA ILE A 111 0.04 3.46 -6.36
C ILE A 111 -1.49 3.30 -6.45
N PRO A 112 -2.20 3.97 -7.39
CA PRO A 112 -3.61 3.67 -7.68
C PRO A 112 -3.91 2.19 -7.92
N LEU A 113 -3.10 1.50 -8.73
CA LEU A 113 -3.26 0.08 -9.00
C LEU A 113 -3.13 -0.73 -7.70
N LEU A 114 -2.05 -0.49 -6.94
CA LEU A 114 -1.79 -1.17 -5.67
C LEU A 114 -2.96 -1.02 -4.68
N LEU A 115 -3.45 0.20 -4.47
CA LEU A 115 -4.55 0.47 -3.52
C LEU A 115 -5.84 -0.26 -3.90
N VAL A 116 -6.20 -0.26 -5.19
CA VAL A 116 -7.44 -0.88 -5.67
C VAL A 116 -7.31 -2.40 -5.63
N SER A 117 -6.20 -2.95 -6.13
CA SER A 117 -5.98 -4.40 -6.15
C SER A 117 -5.84 -4.99 -4.75
N MET A 118 -5.28 -4.26 -3.78
CA MET A 118 -5.34 -4.64 -2.36
C MET A 118 -6.79 -4.71 -1.87
N GLY A 119 -7.63 -3.73 -2.19
CA GLY A 119 -9.06 -3.77 -1.85
C GLY A 119 -9.78 -4.98 -2.44
N ASP A 120 -9.54 -5.28 -3.72
CA ASP A 120 -10.10 -6.47 -4.37
C ASP A 120 -9.61 -7.76 -3.71
N HIS A 121 -8.32 -7.82 -3.32
CA HIS A 121 -7.75 -8.95 -2.59
C HIS A 121 -8.40 -9.14 -1.21
N LEU A 122 -8.59 -8.06 -0.45
CA LEU A 122 -9.24 -8.09 0.85
C LEU A 122 -10.69 -8.59 0.76
N ILE A 123 -11.45 -8.13 -0.23
CA ILE A 123 -12.83 -8.61 -0.47
C ILE A 123 -12.85 -10.12 -0.73
N ALA A 124 -11.88 -10.63 -1.48
CA ALA A 124 -11.83 -12.04 -1.86
C ALA A 124 -11.30 -12.96 -0.74
N HIS A 125 -10.34 -12.51 0.08
CA HIS A 125 -9.60 -13.37 1.02
C HIS A 125 -9.82 -13.04 2.50
N HIS A 126 -10.33 -11.85 2.81
CA HIS A 126 -10.63 -11.38 4.16
C HIS A 126 -12.04 -10.77 4.20
N PRO A 127 -13.10 -11.55 3.89
CA PRO A 127 -14.47 -11.04 3.74
C PRO A 127 -15.04 -10.43 5.03
N GLN A 128 -14.46 -10.72 6.18
CA GLN A 128 -14.82 -10.09 7.45
C GLN A 128 -14.33 -8.65 7.59
N VAL A 129 -13.36 -8.21 6.77
CA VAL A 129 -12.83 -6.84 6.83
C VAL A 129 -13.89 -5.87 6.33
N LEU A 130 -14.36 -5.02 7.24
CA LEU A 130 -15.34 -3.96 6.96
C LEU A 130 -14.66 -2.59 6.79
N TYR A 131 -13.46 -2.43 7.37
CA TYR A 131 -12.75 -1.16 7.41
C TYR A 131 -11.37 -1.27 6.76
N TYR A 132 -11.25 -0.73 5.54
CA TYR A 132 -9.97 -0.59 4.84
C TYR A 132 -9.41 0.82 5.08
N VAL A 133 -8.39 0.92 5.93
CA VAL A 133 -7.91 2.17 6.50
C VAL A 133 -6.57 2.55 5.90
N TYR A 134 -6.47 3.78 5.40
CA TYR A 134 -5.22 4.33 4.87
C TYR A 134 -4.78 5.55 5.66
N ASP A 135 -4.12 5.32 6.80
CA ASP A 135 -3.46 6.30 7.69
C ASP A 135 -4.30 7.58 7.97
N THR A 136 -3.72 8.55 8.66
CA THR A 136 -4.38 9.73 9.19
C THR A 136 -4.91 10.65 8.08
N TYR A 137 -6.19 10.99 8.12
CA TYR A 137 -6.79 11.97 7.20
C TYR A 137 -6.61 13.41 7.70
N PHE A 138 -6.76 13.64 9.01
CA PHE A 138 -6.55 14.93 9.66
C PHE A 138 -5.07 15.17 9.95
N GLY A 139 -4.48 16.24 9.42
CA GLY A 139 -3.02 16.47 9.49
C GLY A 139 -2.26 16.04 8.23
N ALA A 140 -2.92 15.33 7.30
CA ALA A 140 -2.41 15.13 5.96
C ALA A 140 -2.46 16.44 5.14
N SER A 141 -1.53 16.59 4.20
CA SER A 141 -1.52 17.74 3.28
C SER A 141 -2.79 17.79 2.43
N GLU A 142 -3.14 18.97 1.91
CA GLU A 142 -4.32 19.12 1.03
C GLU A 142 -4.25 18.20 -0.20
N THR A 143 -3.07 18.08 -0.81
CA THR A 143 -2.82 17.14 -1.92
C THR A 143 -3.09 15.70 -1.52
N MET A 144 -2.65 15.29 -0.33
CA MET A 144 -2.88 13.93 0.17
C MET A 144 -4.35 13.67 0.49
N ARG A 145 -5.05 14.62 1.11
CA ARG A 145 -6.51 14.52 1.35
C ARG A 145 -7.28 14.42 0.04
N ARG A 146 -6.90 15.18 -0.99
CA ARG A 146 -7.47 15.06 -2.34
C ARG A 146 -7.19 13.69 -2.96
N PHE A 147 -5.99 13.16 -2.79
CA PHE A 147 -5.66 11.81 -3.23
C PHE A 147 -6.55 10.76 -2.55
N LYS A 148 -6.61 10.74 -1.21
CA LYS A 148 -7.44 9.83 -0.41
C LYS A 148 -8.92 9.85 -0.85
N ARG A 149 -9.51 11.05 -1.03
CA ARG A 149 -10.89 11.22 -1.52
C ARG A 149 -11.16 10.58 -2.89
N LYS A 150 -10.18 10.55 -3.81
CA LYS A 150 -10.37 9.92 -5.14
C LYS A 150 -10.66 8.42 -5.03
N PHE A 151 -10.11 7.78 -4.00
CA PHE A 151 -10.27 6.36 -3.68
C PHE A 151 -11.35 6.10 -2.61
N LEU A 152 -12.12 7.13 -2.23
CA LEU A 152 -13.15 7.05 -1.19
C LEU A 152 -12.61 6.75 0.21
N PHE A 153 -11.32 7.00 0.47
CA PHE A 153 -10.82 7.08 1.85
C PHE A 153 -11.31 8.38 2.47
N LEU A 154 -12.41 8.27 3.22
CA LEU A 154 -13.07 9.36 3.92
C LEU A 154 -12.87 9.20 5.43
N PRO A 155 -12.89 10.30 6.21
CA PRO A 155 -12.86 10.20 7.66
C PRO A 155 -14.15 9.56 8.16
N HIS A 156 -14.02 8.52 8.97
CA HIS A 156 -15.12 7.86 9.67
C HIS A 156 -14.82 7.81 11.17
N ARG A 157 -15.87 7.89 11.99
CA ARG A 157 -15.78 7.63 13.42
C ARG A 157 -16.18 6.17 13.64
N VAL A 158 -15.28 5.39 14.23
CA VAL A 158 -15.48 3.97 14.52
C VAL A 158 -15.36 3.76 16.02
N THR A 159 -16.18 2.86 16.56
CA THR A 159 -16.06 2.38 17.94
C THR A 159 -15.64 0.93 17.88
N TRP A 160 -14.40 0.64 18.27
CA TRP A 160 -13.90 -0.72 18.35
C TRP A 160 -14.47 -1.41 19.59
N ARG A 161 -14.96 -2.63 19.40
CA ARG A 161 -15.35 -3.53 20.48
C ARG A 161 -14.27 -4.59 20.57
N CYS A 162 -13.55 -4.62 21.69
CA CYS A 162 -12.75 -5.78 22.04
C CYS A 162 -13.67 -6.65 22.89
N ASP A 163 -13.90 -7.88 22.46
CA ASP A 163 -14.52 -8.87 23.33
C ASP A 163 -13.51 -9.17 24.46
N GLU A 164 -13.97 -9.09 25.72
CA GLU A 164 -13.19 -9.40 26.92
C GLU A 164 -12.91 -10.90 27.05
#